data_AF-A0A8H7DVP3-F1
#
_entry.id   AF-A0A8H7DVP3-F1
#
_cell.length_a   1.000
_cell.length_b   1.000
_cell.length_c   1.000
_cell.angle_alpha   90.00
_cell.angle_beta   90.00
_cell.angle_gamma   90.00
#
_symmetry.space_group_name_H-M   'P 1'
#
loop_
_entity.id
_entity.type
_entity.pdbx_description
1 polymer ?
#
loop_
_entity_poly.entity_id
_entity_poly.type
_entity_poly.pdbx_seq_one_letter_code
_entity_poly.pdbx_strand_id
1 'polypeptide(L)'
;MDSPADGERFLSEVLSKLSQSIAEGARWKQEIAALRRERDEHEAQARVFVEHAATLMGTRPAEEKTPKSPCILVNKLLSDELGVVKTDVKTLQDQSDLLRLEIDAVRKENVERTAEIKSRDNSIQSLRRQLDEAQRLLRMAEISNEMLGKASDDMVGSIKKLEEEKAALQEENQKLKEDSRLLRTKEEKRALFQSTLENLQTSVRKLPQTHFGSTLAGSAENADRKLSPRRSAPVISKEPSEDPVSFADLRGTYNQSVYVSSIPKTRRAKFDSFPSVVIDDDCNNSALFSRKFLAEHIGGSCQPLVVRITNSHKEIARRLNINSFLCPNLDLNPWCPMVPGDHGYMFVGLGTEKNIFEMPETHQLFVGFEGPKRQKLFRYMGVYKVSRSDPLPIQEWNVLTNHVRILRHFCHTHIQAGTQVKDGYASLTKTRTSDSRDIEAIRADYDNGKLEVPCVLLQCIDYNDELARSLSQRVKVTKVLSPTKRPREDDEHVPSRKRRLSSNPGVING
;
A
#
# COMPACT_ATOMS: atom_id res chain seq x y z
N MET A 1 -21.39 -20.28 1.72
CA MET A 1 -20.99 -21.65 2.13
C MET A 1 -20.66 -21.53 3.60
N ASP A 2 -21.70 -21.42 4.42
CA ASP A 2 -21.60 -20.74 5.72
C ASP A 2 -21.68 -21.72 6.90
N SER A 3 -21.78 -23.01 6.60
CA SER A 3 -21.70 -24.09 7.57
C SER A 3 -20.58 -25.06 7.19
N PRO A 4 -19.70 -25.47 8.13
CA PRO A 4 -18.73 -26.53 7.93
C PRO A 4 -19.35 -27.82 7.36
N ALA A 5 -20.63 -28.07 7.67
CA ALA A 5 -21.40 -29.20 7.17
C ALA A 5 -21.65 -29.18 5.65
N ASP A 6 -21.72 -27.98 5.05
CA ASP A 6 -21.93 -27.84 3.59
C ASP A 6 -20.66 -28.20 2.81
N GLY A 7 -19.48 -27.91 3.40
CA GLY A 7 -18.19 -28.31 2.84
C GLY A 7 -17.99 -29.81 2.84
N GLU A 8 -18.36 -30.50 3.92
CA GLU A 8 -18.27 -31.96 4.00
C GLU A 8 -19.23 -32.67 3.03
N ARG A 9 -20.45 -32.16 2.87
CA ARG A 9 -21.40 -32.69 1.88
C ARG A 9 -20.88 -32.54 0.46
N PHE A 10 -20.32 -31.38 0.12
CA PHE A 10 -19.75 -31.14 -1.20
C PHE A 10 -18.57 -32.09 -1.48
N LEU A 11 -17.64 -32.25 -0.52
CA LEU A 11 -16.51 -33.18 -0.68
C LEU A 11 -16.97 -34.63 -0.82
N SER A 12 -17.98 -35.05 -0.06
CA SER A 12 -18.56 -36.40 -0.18
C SER A 12 -19.18 -36.64 -1.56
N GLU A 13 -19.91 -35.66 -2.10
CA GLU A 13 -20.49 -35.76 -3.44
C GLU A 13 -19.42 -35.83 -4.54
N VAL A 14 -18.35 -35.03 -4.42
CA VAL A 14 -17.22 -35.05 -5.37
C VAL A 14 -16.50 -36.41 -5.32
N LEU A 15 -16.24 -36.95 -4.13
CA LEU A 15 -15.59 -38.26 -3.97
C LEU A 15 -16.48 -39.40 -4.51
N SER A 16 -17.79 -39.31 -4.32
CA SER A 16 -18.76 -40.28 -4.88
C SER A 16 -18.73 -40.28 -6.41
N LYS A 17 -18.79 -39.09 -7.04
CA LYS A 17 -18.71 -38.95 -8.50
C LYS A 17 -17.37 -39.44 -9.06
N LEU A 18 -16.27 -39.17 -8.36
CA LEU A 18 -14.95 -39.65 -8.76
C LEU A 18 -14.86 -41.19 -8.70
N SER A 19 -15.38 -41.79 -7.64
CA SER A 19 -15.43 -43.25 -7.48
C SER A 19 -16.26 -43.92 -8.59
N GLN A 20 -17.42 -43.34 -8.92
CA GLN A 20 -18.27 -43.82 -10.01
C GLN A 20 -17.54 -43.75 -11.36
N SER A 21 -16.87 -42.63 -11.65
CA SER A 21 -16.10 -42.47 -12.89
C SER A 21 -14.95 -43.48 -13.02
N ILE A 22 -14.26 -43.79 -11.92
CA ILE A 22 -13.21 -44.82 -11.89
C ILE A 22 -13.80 -46.21 -12.18
N ALA A 23 -14.95 -46.54 -11.59
CA ALA A 23 -15.63 -47.82 -11.83
C ALA A 23 -16.10 -47.97 -13.28
N GLU A 24 -16.67 -46.92 -13.86
CA GLU A 24 -17.06 -46.89 -15.28
C GLU A 24 -15.83 -47.07 -16.19
N GLY A 25 -14.71 -46.40 -15.88
CA GLY A 25 -13.46 -46.58 -16.60
C GLY A 25 -12.91 -48.01 -16.56
N ALA A 26 -13.07 -48.72 -15.43
CA ALA A 26 -12.69 -50.12 -15.32
C ALA A 26 -13.58 -51.03 -16.18
N ARG A 27 -14.90 -50.77 -16.21
CA ARG A 27 -15.86 -51.51 -17.04
C ARG A 27 -15.53 -51.37 -18.53
N TRP A 28 -15.27 -50.16 -19.01
CA TRP A 28 -14.89 -49.92 -20.41
C TRP A 28 -13.60 -50.63 -20.80
N LYS A 29 -12.59 -50.69 -19.92
CA LYS A 29 -11.36 -51.45 -20.17
C LYS A 29 -11.63 -52.94 -20.35
N GLN A 30 -12.52 -53.51 -19.55
CA GLN A 30 -12.89 -54.93 -19.63
C GLN A 30 -13.66 -55.23 -20.93
N GLU A 31 -14.55 -54.33 -21.35
CA GLU A 31 -15.31 -54.45 -22.60
C GLU A 31 -14.39 -54.35 -23.83
N ILE A 32 -13.46 -53.40 -23.86
CA ILE A 32 -12.45 -53.30 -24.92
C ILE A 32 -11.60 -54.59 -24.99
N ALA A 33 -11.23 -55.18 -23.85
CA ALA A 33 -10.49 -56.43 -23.82
C ALA A 33 -11.32 -57.63 -24.30
N ALA A 34 -12.64 -57.62 -24.14
CA ALA A 34 -13.54 -58.64 -24.68
C ALA A 34 -13.66 -58.52 -26.20
N LEU A 35 -13.92 -57.32 -26.73
CA LEU A 35 -14.04 -57.06 -28.17
C LEU A 35 -12.74 -57.40 -28.93
N ARG A 36 -11.57 -57.18 -28.32
CA ARG A 36 -10.29 -57.61 -28.91
C ARG A 36 -10.20 -59.13 -29.07
N ARG A 37 -10.65 -59.90 -28.08
CA ARG A 37 -10.66 -61.37 -28.15
C ARG A 37 -11.60 -61.87 -29.24
N GLU A 38 -12.79 -61.28 -29.34
CA GLU A 38 -13.78 -61.64 -30.37
C GLU A 38 -13.25 -61.35 -31.78
N ARG A 39 -12.61 -60.18 -31.98
CA ARG A 39 -11.92 -59.87 -33.25
C ARG A 39 -10.84 -60.90 -33.58
N ASP A 40 -9.98 -61.24 -32.61
CA ASP A 40 -8.88 -62.19 -32.83
C ASP A 40 -9.42 -63.60 -33.15
N GLU A 41 -10.56 -63.98 -32.57
CA GLU A 41 -11.27 -65.23 -32.87
C GLU A 41 -11.86 -65.24 -34.29
N HIS A 42 -12.50 -64.15 -34.72
CA HIS A 42 -12.99 -64.01 -36.09
C HIS A 42 -11.85 -64.00 -37.12
N GLU A 43 -10.72 -63.35 -36.81
CA GLU A 43 -9.54 -63.38 -37.68
C GLU A 43 -8.98 -64.80 -37.81
N ALA A 44 -8.93 -65.56 -36.71
CA ALA A 44 -8.53 -66.96 -36.74
C ALA A 44 -9.49 -67.83 -37.58
N GLN A 45 -10.81 -67.64 -37.44
CA GLN A 45 -11.81 -68.32 -38.25
C GLN A 45 -11.67 -67.98 -39.75
N ALA A 46 -11.44 -66.72 -40.07
CA ALA A 46 -11.23 -66.29 -41.46
C ALA A 46 -9.98 -66.92 -42.09
N ARG A 47 -8.88 -67.04 -41.32
CA ARG A 47 -7.66 -67.73 -41.79
C ARG A 47 -7.92 -69.19 -42.12
N VAL A 48 -8.63 -69.93 -41.25
CA VAL A 48 -9.02 -71.33 -41.51
C VAL A 48 -9.87 -71.44 -42.76
N PHE A 49 -10.80 -70.50 -42.99
CA PHE A 49 -11.64 -70.49 -44.18
C PHE A 49 -10.84 -70.26 -45.47
N VAL A 50 -9.87 -69.34 -45.44
CA VAL A 50 -8.96 -69.07 -46.58
C VAL A 50 -8.08 -70.27 -46.89
N GLU A 51 -7.51 -70.92 -45.88
CA GLU A 51 -6.72 -72.16 -46.06
C GLU A 51 -7.57 -73.30 -46.61
N HIS A 52 -8.80 -73.47 -46.13
CA HIS A 52 -9.73 -74.46 -46.63
C HIS A 52 -10.12 -74.19 -48.10
N ALA A 53 -10.41 -72.94 -48.45
CA ALA A 53 -10.71 -72.53 -49.82
C ALA A 53 -9.50 -72.70 -50.76
N ALA A 54 -8.27 -72.40 -50.30
CA ALA A 54 -7.05 -72.63 -51.06
C ALA A 54 -6.82 -74.14 -51.32
N THR A 55 -7.15 -74.99 -50.35
CA THR A 55 -7.09 -76.45 -50.49
C THR A 55 -8.11 -76.97 -51.51
N LEU A 56 -9.33 -76.43 -51.52
CA LEU A 56 -10.38 -76.73 -52.52
C LEU A 56 -10.02 -76.25 -53.93
N MET A 57 -9.29 -75.15 -54.06
CA MET A 57 -8.87 -74.58 -55.35
C MET A 57 -7.58 -75.20 -55.92
N GLY A 58 -6.85 -75.97 -55.11
CA GLY A 58 -5.57 -76.59 -55.47
C GLY A 58 -5.65 -77.86 -56.34
N THR A 59 -6.86 -78.32 -56.70
CA THR A 59 -7.04 -79.52 -57.55
C THR A 59 -8.02 -79.28 -58.69
N ARG A 60 -7.58 -78.58 -59.74
CA ARG A 60 -8.15 -78.80 -61.08
C ARG A 60 -7.13 -78.50 -62.18
N PRO A 61 -6.77 -79.49 -63.01
CA PRO A 61 -6.03 -79.22 -64.22
C PRO A 61 -6.93 -78.48 -65.21
N ALA A 62 -6.27 -77.61 -65.97
CA ALA A 62 -6.84 -76.79 -67.01
C ALA A 62 -7.59 -77.64 -68.04
N GLU A 63 -8.80 -77.22 -68.40
CA GLU A 63 -9.20 -77.15 -69.79
C GLU A 63 -10.46 -76.31 -70.00
N GLU A 64 -10.55 -75.83 -71.24
CA GLU A 64 -11.73 -75.38 -71.94
C GLU A 64 -12.19 -73.91 -71.87
N LYS A 65 -12.03 -73.28 -73.04
CA LYS A 65 -12.46 -71.95 -73.40
C LYS A 65 -13.94 -71.97 -73.80
N THR A 66 -14.63 -70.87 -73.45
CA THR A 66 -15.96 -70.38 -73.90
C THR A 66 -17.20 -70.87 -73.13
N PRO A 67 -18.32 -70.11 -73.11
CA PRO A 67 -18.53 -68.67 -73.28
C PRO A 67 -19.09 -68.00 -72.00
N LYS A 68 -19.00 -66.67 -71.94
CA LYS A 68 -19.60 -65.70 -70.98
C LYS A 68 -20.55 -66.31 -69.94
N SER A 69 -19.98 -66.81 -68.85
CA SER A 69 -20.69 -67.34 -67.67
C SER A 69 -20.95 -66.21 -66.65
N PRO A 70 -22.09 -66.22 -65.92
CA PRO A 70 -22.44 -65.23 -64.90
C PRO A 70 -21.35 -64.98 -63.83
N CYS A 71 -20.42 -65.93 -63.64
CA CYS A 71 -19.30 -65.80 -62.70
C CYS A 71 -18.36 -64.62 -62.97
N ILE A 72 -18.22 -64.15 -64.22
CA ILE A 72 -17.34 -62.99 -64.50
C ILE A 72 -17.96 -61.71 -63.93
N LEU A 73 -19.29 -61.58 -63.97
CA LEU A 73 -20.00 -60.43 -63.40
C LEU A 73 -19.97 -60.45 -61.87
N VAL A 74 -20.11 -61.63 -61.25
CA VAL A 74 -20.03 -61.79 -59.79
C VAL A 74 -18.63 -61.48 -59.27
N ASN A 75 -17.58 -61.98 -59.94
CA ASN A 75 -16.20 -61.67 -59.55
C ASN A 75 -15.85 -60.18 -59.70
N LYS A 76 -16.40 -59.52 -60.72
CA LYS A 76 -16.24 -58.08 -60.88
C LYS A 76 -16.94 -57.31 -59.75
N LEU A 77 -18.19 -57.67 -59.43
CA LEU A 77 -18.95 -57.06 -58.34
C LEU A 77 -18.24 -57.24 -56.99
N LEU A 78 -17.77 -58.45 -56.67
CA LEU A 78 -17.02 -58.73 -55.45
C LEU A 78 -15.67 -57.99 -55.39
N SER A 79 -15.00 -57.81 -56.53
CA SER A 79 -13.77 -57.02 -56.60
C SER A 79 -14.04 -55.54 -56.36
N ASP A 80 -15.15 -55.01 -56.87
CA ASP A 80 -15.57 -53.63 -56.67
C ASP A 80 -15.97 -53.39 -55.19
N GLU A 81 -16.74 -54.30 -54.59
CA GLU A 81 -17.10 -54.27 -53.16
C GLU A 81 -15.88 -54.38 -52.25
N LEU A 82 -14.93 -55.28 -52.56
CA LEU A 82 -13.67 -55.38 -51.83
C LEU A 82 -12.83 -54.09 -51.94
N GLY A 83 -12.91 -53.40 -53.07
CA GLY A 83 -12.32 -52.08 -53.26
C GLY A 83 -12.90 -51.05 -52.29
N VAL A 84 -14.23 -51.00 -52.16
CA VAL A 84 -14.94 -50.11 -51.23
C VAL A 84 -14.58 -50.42 -49.77
N VAL A 85 -14.60 -51.70 -49.38
CA VAL A 85 -14.22 -52.10 -48.01
C VAL A 85 -12.78 -51.72 -47.69
N LYS A 86 -11.84 -51.88 -48.65
CA LYS A 86 -10.45 -51.44 -48.46
C LYS A 86 -10.33 -49.93 -48.27
N THR A 87 -11.12 -49.14 -49.00
CA THR A 87 -11.14 -47.69 -48.80
C THR A 87 -11.71 -47.33 -47.43
N ASP A 88 -12.77 -48.00 -46.99
CA ASP A 88 -13.39 -47.75 -45.68
C ASP A 88 -12.50 -48.16 -44.50
N VAL A 89 -11.81 -49.29 -44.61
CA VAL A 89 -10.81 -49.70 -43.59
C VAL A 89 -9.69 -48.67 -43.49
N LYS A 90 -9.23 -48.14 -44.63
CA LYS A 90 -8.20 -47.10 -44.64
C LYS A 90 -8.70 -45.80 -44.01
N THR A 91 -9.90 -45.34 -44.33
CA THR A 91 -10.46 -44.12 -43.74
C THR A 91 -10.69 -44.27 -42.24
N LEU A 92 -11.18 -45.41 -41.77
CA LEU A 92 -11.32 -45.71 -40.34
C LEU A 92 -9.96 -45.78 -39.62
N GLN A 93 -8.92 -46.28 -40.29
CA GLN A 93 -7.58 -46.31 -39.73
C GLN A 93 -6.99 -44.90 -39.61
N ASP A 94 -7.14 -44.07 -40.65
CA ASP A 94 -6.74 -42.65 -40.62
C ASP A 94 -7.48 -41.88 -39.50
N GLN A 95 -8.78 -42.16 -39.31
CA GLN A 95 -9.56 -41.59 -38.20
C GLN A 95 -9.08 -42.08 -36.82
N SER A 96 -8.73 -43.36 -36.69
CA SER A 96 -8.20 -43.92 -35.45
C SER A 96 -6.86 -43.28 -35.06
N ASP A 97 -5.98 -43.07 -36.03
CA ASP A 97 -4.69 -42.43 -35.80
C ASP A 97 -4.85 -40.93 -35.47
N LEU A 98 -5.81 -40.23 -36.09
CA LEU A 98 -6.15 -38.86 -35.73
C LEU A 98 -6.63 -38.74 -34.27
N LEU A 99 -7.55 -39.61 -33.85
CA LEU A 99 -8.04 -39.63 -32.46
C LEU A 99 -6.94 -39.97 -31.45
N ARG A 100 -5.98 -40.83 -31.81
CA ARG A 100 -4.81 -41.12 -30.96
C ARG A 100 -3.95 -39.88 -30.73
N LEU A 101 -3.69 -39.10 -31.78
CA LEU A 101 -2.95 -37.84 -31.66
C LEU A 101 -3.68 -36.82 -30.77
N GLU A 102 -5.01 -36.74 -30.88
CA GLU A 102 -5.82 -35.88 -30.02
C GLU A 102 -5.77 -36.31 -28.55
N ILE A 103 -5.88 -37.62 -28.28
CA ILE A 103 -5.76 -38.18 -26.92
C ILE A 103 -4.39 -37.85 -26.30
N ASP A 104 -3.31 -37.97 -27.07
CA ASP A 104 -1.97 -37.68 -26.57
C ASP A 104 -1.73 -36.18 -26.35
N ALA A 105 -2.31 -35.32 -27.18
CA ALA A 105 -2.32 -33.88 -26.96
C ALA A 105 -3.04 -33.50 -25.66
N VAL A 106 -4.24 -34.05 -25.42
CA VAL A 106 -5.01 -33.82 -24.18
C VAL A 106 -4.27 -34.36 -22.95
N ARG A 107 -3.61 -35.51 -23.07
CA ARG A 107 -2.78 -36.07 -21.98
C ARG A 107 -1.62 -35.14 -21.63
N LYS A 108 -0.93 -34.58 -22.63
CA LYS A 108 0.16 -33.62 -22.42
C LYS A 108 -0.35 -32.37 -21.68
N GLU A 109 -1.47 -31.80 -22.13
CA GLU A 109 -2.09 -30.64 -21.48
C GLU A 109 -2.49 -30.93 -20.02
N ASN A 110 -3.02 -32.13 -19.73
CA ASN A 110 -3.38 -32.53 -18.37
C ASN A 110 -2.15 -32.67 -17.45
N VAL A 111 -1.01 -33.13 -17.97
CA VAL A 111 0.25 -33.18 -17.20
C VAL A 111 0.73 -31.78 -16.86
N GLU A 112 0.69 -30.85 -17.83
CA GLU A 112 1.06 -29.44 -17.63
C GLU A 112 0.15 -28.77 -16.59
N ARG A 113 -1.17 -28.92 -16.71
CA ARG A 113 -2.14 -28.42 -15.72
C ARG A 113 -1.91 -29.01 -14.32
N THR A 114 -1.58 -30.29 -14.22
CA THR A 114 -1.29 -30.93 -12.93
C THR A 114 -0.01 -30.35 -12.29
N ALA A 115 1.01 -30.06 -13.09
CA ALA A 115 2.22 -29.40 -12.61
C ALA A 115 1.93 -27.98 -12.12
N GLU A 116 1.10 -27.22 -12.84
CA GLU A 116 0.68 -25.89 -12.41
C GLU A 116 -0.11 -25.92 -11.10
N ILE A 117 -1.05 -26.87 -10.93
CA ILE A 117 -1.82 -27.04 -9.70
C ILE A 117 -0.87 -27.28 -8.51
N LYS A 118 0.10 -28.19 -8.65
CA LYS A 118 1.12 -28.45 -7.62
C LYS A 118 1.94 -27.20 -7.29
N SER A 119 2.30 -26.41 -8.30
CA SER A 119 3.02 -25.14 -8.09
C SER A 119 2.16 -24.14 -7.32
N ARG A 120 0.86 -24.04 -7.62
CA ARG A 120 -0.09 -23.18 -6.91
C ARG A 120 -0.28 -23.63 -5.46
N ASP A 121 -0.39 -24.93 -5.21
CA ASP A 121 -0.51 -25.49 -3.85
C ASP A 121 0.71 -25.16 -2.98
N ASN A 122 1.92 -25.27 -3.54
CA ASN A 122 3.14 -24.87 -2.83
C ASN A 122 3.13 -23.37 -2.47
N SER A 123 2.65 -22.51 -3.38
CA SER A 123 2.50 -21.08 -3.10
C SER A 123 1.45 -20.81 -2.02
N ILE A 124 0.31 -21.51 -2.05
CA ILE A 124 -0.74 -21.40 -1.02
C ILE A 124 -0.18 -21.83 0.35
N GLN A 125 0.57 -22.93 0.41
CA GLN A 125 1.21 -23.37 1.66
C GLN A 125 2.22 -22.34 2.20
N SER A 126 3.01 -21.72 1.31
CA SER A 126 3.94 -20.65 1.71
C SER A 126 3.20 -19.45 2.30
N LEU A 127 2.11 -19.01 1.65
CA LEU A 127 1.28 -17.90 2.13
C LEU A 127 0.60 -18.21 3.46
N ARG A 128 0.14 -19.44 3.67
CA ARG A 128 -0.41 -19.87 4.97
C ARG A 128 0.63 -19.75 6.09
N ARG A 129 1.87 -20.19 5.86
CA ARG A 129 2.97 -20.02 6.84
C ARG A 129 3.25 -18.55 7.14
N GLN A 130 3.20 -17.67 6.13
CA GLN A 130 3.39 -16.23 6.33
C GLN A 130 2.24 -15.62 7.14
N LEU A 131 1.00 -16.05 6.91
CA LEU A 131 -0.17 -15.62 7.67
C LEU A 131 -0.06 -16.05 9.13
N ASP A 132 0.32 -17.30 9.39
CA ASP A 132 0.49 -17.84 10.75
C ASP A 132 1.58 -17.06 11.50
N GLU A 133 2.70 -16.74 10.83
CA GLU A 133 3.78 -15.94 11.43
C GLU A 133 3.33 -14.50 11.72
N ALA A 134 2.60 -13.86 10.80
CA ALA A 134 2.05 -12.52 11.02
C ALA A 134 1.07 -12.50 12.20
N GLN A 135 0.22 -13.52 12.35
CA GLN A 135 -0.69 -13.67 13.49
C GLN A 135 0.05 -13.92 14.81
N ARG A 136 1.19 -14.64 14.77
CA ARG A 136 2.05 -14.82 15.94
C ARG A 136 2.67 -13.49 16.38
N LEU A 137 3.19 -12.71 15.43
CA LEU A 137 3.77 -11.39 15.71
C LEU A 137 2.72 -10.40 16.22
N LEU A 138 1.49 -10.44 15.68
CA LEU A 138 0.39 -9.60 16.16
C LEU A 138 0.07 -9.89 17.63
N ARG A 139 -0.07 -11.18 18.01
CA ARG A 139 -0.30 -11.57 19.41
C ARG A 139 0.83 -11.14 20.34
N MET A 140 2.08 -11.22 19.89
CA MET A 140 3.22 -10.72 20.66
C MET A 140 3.16 -9.20 20.87
N ALA A 141 2.76 -8.45 19.84
CA ALA A 141 2.61 -7.01 19.93
C ALA A 141 1.45 -6.61 20.86
N GLU A 142 0.32 -7.33 20.82
CA GLU A 142 -0.81 -7.12 21.74
C GLU A 142 -0.40 -7.33 23.20
N ILE A 143 0.30 -8.43 23.51
CA ILE A 143 0.84 -8.67 24.87
C ILE A 143 1.82 -7.57 25.28
N SER A 144 2.69 -7.12 24.38
CA SER A 144 3.62 -6.02 24.65
C SER A 144 2.89 -4.70 24.94
N ASN A 145 1.83 -4.39 24.19
CA ASN A 145 1.03 -3.19 24.41
C ASN A 145 0.27 -3.26 25.74
N GLU A 146 -0.24 -4.44 26.12
CA GLU A 146 -0.88 -4.63 27.42
C GLU A 146 0.11 -4.39 28.57
N MET A 147 1.35 -4.92 28.46
CA MET A 147 2.40 -4.68 29.45
C MET A 147 2.78 -3.20 29.55
N LEU A 148 2.90 -2.50 28.40
CA LEU A 148 3.18 -1.07 28.39
C LEU A 148 2.02 -0.25 28.96
N GLY A 149 0.78 -0.67 28.72
CA GLY A 149 -0.42 -0.08 29.34
C GLY A 149 -0.35 -0.14 30.86
N LYS A 150 -0.11 -1.34 31.42
CA LYS A 150 0.05 -1.52 32.88
C LYS A 150 1.18 -0.67 33.46
N ALA A 151 2.34 -0.63 32.80
CA ALA A 151 3.46 0.20 33.24
C ALA A 151 3.13 1.71 33.19
N SER A 152 2.35 2.15 32.19
CA SER A 152 1.87 3.52 32.10
C SER A 152 0.92 3.86 33.25
N ASP A 153 -0.01 2.97 33.57
CA ASP A 153 -0.95 3.17 34.68
C ASP A 153 -0.23 3.25 36.04
N ASP A 154 0.78 2.40 36.25
CA ASP A 154 1.63 2.43 37.45
C ASP A 154 2.41 3.75 37.57
N MET A 155 2.94 4.26 36.44
CA MET A 155 3.62 5.57 36.40
C MET A 155 2.65 6.71 36.71
N VAL A 156 1.44 6.71 36.12
CA VAL A 156 0.42 7.72 36.39
C VAL A 156 0.01 7.70 37.87
N GLY A 157 -0.17 6.51 38.45
CA GLY A 157 -0.42 6.35 39.89
C GLY A 157 0.70 6.91 40.77
N SER A 158 1.95 6.71 40.36
CA SER A 158 3.12 7.27 41.05
C SER A 158 3.21 8.79 40.95
N ILE A 159 2.91 9.36 39.76
CA ILE A 159 2.85 10.81 39.55
C ILE A 159 1.79 11.44 40.46
N LYS A 160 0.60 10.85 40.53
CA LYS A 160 -0.48 11.35 41.39
C LYS A 160 -0.07 11.38 42.87
N LYS A 161 0.58 10.33 43.37
CA LYS A 161 1.09 10.30 44.75
C LYS A 161 2.12 11.41 45.01
N LEU A 162 3.02 11.65 44.06
CA LEU A 162 4.00 12.74 44.16
C LEU A 162 3.36 14.13 44.12
N GLU A 163 2.28 14.31 43.36
CA GLU A 163 1.50 15.56 43.35
C GLU A 163 0.79 15.80 44.69
N GLU A 164 0.21 14.76 45.30
CA GLU A 164 -0.39 14.81 46.63
C GLU A 164 0.66 15.15 47.71
N GLU A 165 1.83 14.50 47.69
CA GLU A 165 2.94 14.79 48.60
C GLU A 165 3.45 16.23 48.43
N LYS A 166 3.59 16.70 47.18
CA LYS A 166 3.99 18.07 46.88
C LYS A 166 2.97 19.08 47.42
N ALA A 167 1.67 18.80 47.30
CA ALA A 167 0.62 19.66 47.84
C ALA A 167 0.70 19.74 49.37
N ALA A 168 0.89 18.61 50.05
CA ALA A 168 1.06 18.55 51.50
C ALA A 168 2.29 19.35 51.97
N LEU A 169 3.44 19.20 51.30
CA LEU A 169 4.65 19.98 51.59
C LEU A 169 4.45 21.48 51.32
N GLN A 170 3.64 21.85 50.34
CA GLN A 170 3.34 23.25 50.06
C GLN A 170 2.47 23.88 51.16
N GLU A 171 1.50 23.14 51.70
CA GLU A 171 0.68 23.55 52.84
C GLU A 171 1.54 23.72 54.11
N GLU A 172 2.43 22.76 54.40
CA GLU A 172 3.36 22.85 55.54
C GLU A 172 4.28 24.07 55.42
N ASN A 173 4.82 24.32 54.22
CA ASN A 173 5.63 25.52 53.95
C ASN A 173 4.84 26.82 54.14
N GLN A 174 3.54 26.84 53.82
CA GLN A 174 2.69 28.00 54.07
C GLN A 174 2.49 28.23 55.56
N LYS A 175 2.22 27.18 56.33
CA LYS A 175 2.09 27.23 57.78
C LYS A 175 3.37 27.75 58.45
N LEU A 176 4.54 27.24 58.05
CA LEU A 176 5.83 27.71 58.56
C LEU A 176 6.10 29.20 58.26
N LYS A 177 5.64 29.70 57.11
CA LYS A 177 5.72 31.14 56.78
C LYS A 177 4.83 31.98 57.68
N GLU A 178 3.63 31.50 57.99
CA GLU A 178 2.70 32.17 58.92
C GLU A 178 3.26 32.19 60.35
N ASP A 179 3.79 31.07 60.83
CA ASP A 179 4.46 30.97 62.13
C ASP A 179 5.67 31.91 62.21
N SER A 180 6.49 31.97 61.15
CA SER A 180 7.62 32.90 61.06
C SER A 180 7.17 34.36 61.11
N ARG A 181 6.05 34.70 60.45
CA ARG A 181 5.47 36.05 60.51
C ARG A 181 4.98 36.37 61.91
N LEU A 182 4.32 35.43 62.59
CA LEU A 182 3.86 35.61 63.96
C LEU A 182 5.04 35.84 64.92
N LEU A 183 6.11 35.06 64.80
CA LEU A 183 7.33 35.24 65.60
C LEU A 183 7.94 36.62 65.40
N ARG A 184 8.07 37.11 64.16
CA ARG A 184 8.55 38.47 63.88
C ARG A 184 7.69 39.53 64.56
N THR A 185 6.35 39.43 64.52
CA THR A 185 5.50 40.40 65.21
C THR A 185 5.65 40.35 66.73
N LYS A 186 5.94 39.17 67.32
CA LYS A 186 6.25 39.03 68.75
C LYS A 186 7.59 39.67 69.09
N GLU A 187 8.61 39.49 68.24
CA GLU A 187 9.92 40.13 68.38
C GLU A 187 9.81 41.65 68.27
N GLU A 188 9.08 42.17 67.27
CA GLU A 188 8.81 43.60 67.12
C GLU A 188 8.13 44.18 68.37
N LYS A 189 7.13 43.50 68.93
CA LYS A 189 6.48 43.93 70.19
C LYS A 189 7.44 43.92 71.36
N ARG A 190 8.31 42.92 71.48
CA ARG A 190 9.36 42.86 72.52
C ARG A 190 10.35 44.02 72.37
N ALA A 191 10.81 44.29 71.14
CA ALA A 191 11.71 45.40 70.84
C ALA A 191 11.07 46.76 71.16
N LEU A 192 9.78 46.94 70.84
CA LEU A 192 9.04 48.17 71.11
C LEU A 192 8.85 48.39 72.62
N PHE A 193 8.57 47.32 73.37
CA PHE A 193 8.53 47.35 74.83
C PHE A 193 9.90 47.70 75.44
N GLN A 194 10.97 47.08 74.93
CA GLN A 194 12.34 47.32 75.39
C GLN A 194 12.81 48.75 75.09
N SER A 195 12.51 49.28 73.90
CA SER A 195 12.75 50.68 73.55
C SER A 195 11.98 51.64 74.44
N THR A 196 10.74 51.32 74.80
CA THR A 196 9.95 52.15 75.72
C THR A 196 10.58 52.19 77.12
N LEU A 197 11.09 51.05 77.60
CA LEU A 197 11.87 50.98 78.84
C LEU A 197 13.16 51.81 78.77
N GLU A 198 13.91 51.73 77.68
CA GLU A 198 15.13 52.52 77.46
C GLU A 198 14.82 54.03 77.36
N ASN A 199 13.71 54.43 76.74
CA ASN A 199 13.25 55.81 76.65
C ASN A 199 12.83 56.38 78.02
N LEU A 200 12.25 55.56 78.89
CA LEU A 200 11.98 55.92 80.28
C LEU A 200 13.28 56.06 81.08
N GLN A 201 14.24 55.15 80.90
CA GLN A 201 15.56 55.24 81.54
C GLN A 201 16.38 56.46 81.06
N THR A 202 16.31 56.81 79.78
CA THR A 202 16.99 57.99 79.21
C THR A 202 16.29 59.30 79.57
N SER A 203 14.97 59.33 79.76
CA SER A 203 14.25 60.49 80.32
C SER A 203 14.63 60.80 81.77
N VAL A 204 15.10 59.79 82.53
CA VAL A 204 15.66 59.99 83.88
C VAL A 204 17.11 60.51 83.84
N ARG A 205 17.79 60.51 82.67
CA ARG A 205 19.23 60.78 82.56
C ARG A 205 19.66 62.04 81.79
N LYS A 206 18.76 62.93 81.34
CA LYS A 206 19.16 64.17 80.67
C LYS A 206 19.12 65.41 81.57
N LEU A 207 20.23 65.64 82.28
CA LEU A 207 20.84 66.97 82.43
C LEU A 207 21.78 67.20 81.22
N PRO A 208 22.03 68.44 80.78
CA PRO A 208 22.59 68.71 79.46
C PRO A 208 24.12 68.72 79.46
N GLN A 209 24.74 68.00 78.54
CA GLN A 209 26.08 68.34 78.05
C GLN A 209 26.19 68.18 76.54
N THR A 210 26.93 69.14 76.00
CA THR A 210 27.15 69.53 74.63
C THR A 210 28.32 68.77 73.98
N HIS A 211 28.38 68.88 72.64
CA HIS A 211 29.55 68.94 71.75
C HIS A 211 29.75 67.82 70.71
N PHE A 212 29.84 68.32 69.46
CA PHE A 212 30.81 68.04 68.38
C PHE A 212 31.04 66.61 67.85
N GLY A 213 30.85 66.48 66.52
CA GLY A 213 31.97 66.18 65.62
C GLY A 213 31.95 64.85 64.84
N SER A 214 32.09 65.01 63.51
CA SER A 214 33.01 64.24 62.64
C SER A 214 32.65 62.85 62.07
N THR A 215 32.44 62.85 60.75
CA THR A 215 33.02 62.01 59.66
C THR A 215 33.31 60.50 59.77
N LEU A 216 33.02 59.86 58.61
CA LEU A 216 33.72 58.76 57.90
C LEU A 216 33.22 57.30 58.02
N ALA A 217 32.80 56.80 56.84
CA ALA A 217 33.26 55.60 56.12
C ALA A 217 33.07 54.18 56.70
N GLY A 218 32.70 53.27 55.78
CA GLY A 218 32.85 51.81 55.87
C GLY A 218 31.51 51.09 55.78
N SER A 219 31.13 50.52 54.63
CA SER A 219 31.52 49.19 54.12
C SER A 219 30.43 48.15 54.40
N ALA A 220 29.91 47.54 53.33
CA ALA A 220 29.80 46.08 53.15
C ALA A 220 28.57 45.66 52.32
N GLU A 221 28.87 44.99 51.22
CA GLU A 221 28.19 43.79 50.72
C GLU A 221 26.72 43.90 50.29
N ASN A 222 26.52 44.19 49.00
CA ASN A 222 25.37 43.67 48.26
C ASN A 222 25.86 42.57 47.31
N ALA A 223 25.54 41.33 47.69
CA ALA A 223 25.89 40.11 47.00
C ALA A 223 25.14 39.93 45.69
N ASP A 224 25.90 39.49 44.69
CA ASP A 224 25.53 38.82 43.46
C ASP A 224 24.18 38.09 43.47
N ARG A 225 23.21 38.59 42.70
CA ARG A 225 22.10 37.79 42.20
C ARG A 225 22.53 37.04 40.93
N LYS A 226 22.97 35.79 41.15
CA LYS A 226 23.14 34.77 40.11
C LYS A 226 21.86 34.60 39.29
N LEU A 227 21.89 34.97 38.01
CA LEU A 227 20.94 34.49 37.01
C LEU A 227 21.38 33.09 36.57
N SER A 228 20.59 32.09 36.95
CA SER A 228 20.79 30.70 36.53
C SER A 228 20.26 30.51 35.10
N PRO A 229 21.04 29.97 34.14
CA PRO A 229 20.55 29.68 32.81
C PRO A 229 19.71 28.41 32.84
N ARG A 230 18.42 28.54 32.53
CA ARG A 230 17.49 27.43 32.33
C ARG A 230 17.91 26.68 31.06
N ARG A 231 18.77 25.66 31.18
CA ARG A 231 19.07 24.68 30.13
C ARG A 231 17.81 23.86 29.85
N SER A 232 17.10 24.21 28.79
CA SER A 232 16.19 23.29 28.11
C SER A 232 17.04 22.30 27.31
N ALA A 233 16.99 21.03 27.70
CA ALA A 233 17.56 19.94 26.94
C ALA A 233 16.78 19.78 25.62
N PRO A 234 17.46 19.69 24.45
CA PRO A 234 16.78 19.29 23.23
C PRO A 234 16.55 17.78 23.28
N VAL A 235 15.28 17.40 23.29
CA VAL A 235 14.83 16.02 23.02
C VAL A 235 15.15 15.74 21.55
N ILE A 236 16.27 15.05 21.31
CA ILE A 236 16.66 14.56 19.98
C ILE A 236 15.88 13.28 19.73
N SER A 237 14.69 13.43 19.16
CA SER A 237 13.95 12.34 18.54
C SER A 237 14.68 11.96 17.25
N LYS A 238 15.51 10.91 17.28
CA LYS A 238 16.08 10.30 16.08
C LYS A 238 14.99 9.52 15.35
N GLU A 239 14.20 10.21 14.54
CA GLU A 239 13.48 9.56 13.44
C GLU A 239 14.39 9.51 12.19
N PRO A 240 14.30 8.45 11.37
CA PRO A 240 15.08 8.34 10.15
C PRO A 240 14.76 9.51 9.21
N SER A 241 15.78 10.27 8.80
CA SER A 241 15.63 11.32 7.80
C SER A 241 15.28 10.67 6.46
N GLU A 242 14.08 10.97 5.96
CA GLU A 242 13.71 10.65 4.59
C GLU A 242 14.30 11.73 3.69
N ASP A 243 15.48 11.46 3.13
CA ASP A 243 16.20 12.40 2.28
C ASP A 243 15.43 12.63 0.96
N PRO A 244 15.35 13.87 0.46
CA PRO A 244 14.70 14.16 -0.82
C PRO A 244 15.49 13.54 -1.98
N VAL A 245 14.84 12.73 -2.82
CA VAL A 245 15.50 12.02 -3.94
C VAL A 245 15.55 12.91 -5.20
N SER A 246 16.66 12.90 -5.96
CA SER A 246 16.72 13.63 -7.23
C SER A 246 15.90 12.88 -8.28
N PHE A 247 15.17 13.59 -9.14
CA PHE A 247 14.48 12.96 -10.26
C PHE A 247 15.43 12.40 -11.33
N ALA A 248 16.62 12.98 -11.47
CA ALA A 248 17.64 12.45 -12.39
C ALA A 248 18.05 11.01 -12.01
N ASP A 249 18.19 10.74 -10.71
CA ASP A 249 18.51 9.40 -10.17
C ASP A 249 17.36 8.40 -10.36
N LEU A 250 16.18 8.93 -10.64
CA LEU A 250 14.91 8.22 -10.75
C LEU A 250 14.47 7.99 -12.21
N ARG A 251 15.03 8.73 -13.18
CA ARG A 251 14.69 8.56 -14.62
C ARG A 251 14.93 7.15 -15.14
N GLY A 252 15.84 6.38 -14.53
CA GLY A 252 16.10 4.98 -14.92
C GLY A 252 14.97 4.00 -14.56
N THR A 253 14.06 4.36 -13.66
CA THR A 253 13.00 3.48 -13.14
C THR A 253 11.58 3.97 -13.42
N TYR A 254 11.39 5.24 -13.78
CA TYR A 254 10.06 5.78 -14.12
C TYR A 254 9.73 5.66 -15.60
N ASN A 255 9.03 4.58 -15.96
CA ASN A 255 8.27 4.56 -17.21
C ASN A 255 7.07 5.50 -17.08
N GLN A 256 7.27 6.75 -17.52
CA GLN A 256 6.23 7.79 -17.59
C GLN A 256 5.01 7.36 -18.42
N SER A 257 5.17 6.34 -19.29
CA SER A 257 4.10 5.75 -20.11
C SER A 257 3.02 5.00 -19.32
N VAL A 258 3.19 4.78 -18.00
CA VAL A 258 2.29 3.90 -17.22
C VAL A 258 0.99 4.58 -16.78
N TYR A 259 0.94 5.91 -16.68
CA TYR A 259 -0.24 6.62 -16.14
C TYR A 259 -1.19 7.22 -17.20
N VAL A 260 -0.97 6.93 -18.49
CA VAL A 260 -1.63 7.67 -19.56
C VAL A 260 -2.98 7.05 -19.93
N SER A 261 -4.01 7.32 -19.12
CA SER A 261 -5.38 7.31 -19.65
C SER A 261 -5.52 8.50 -20.58
N SER A 262 -5.78 8.27 -21.87
CA SER A 262 -5.89 9.37 -22.84
C SER A 262 -7.11 10.24 -22.53
N ILE A 263 -6.90 11.54 -22.33
CA ILE A 263 -7.99 12.51 -22.23
C ILE A 263 -8.81 12.48 -23.54
N PRO A 264 -10.14 12.31 -23.48
CA PRO A 264 -11.03 12.32 -24.64
C PRO A 264 -10.82 13.56 -25.51
N LYS A 265 -10.92 13.39 -26.83
CA LYS A 265 -10.70 14.48 -27.81
C LYS A 265 -11.60 15.69 -27.56
N THR A 266 -12.85 15.46 -27.16
CA THR A 266 -13.84 16.49 -26.82
C THR A 266 -13.37 17.40 -25.69
N ARG A 267 -12.79 16.83 -24.63
CA ARG A 267 -12.20 17.58 -23.52
C ARG A 267 -10.89 18.24 -23.90
N ARG A 268 -10.03 17.52 -24.64
CA ARG A 268 -8.74 18.05 -25.10
C ARG A 268 -8.89 19.28 -26.00
N ALA A 269 -9.93 19.34 -26.84
CA ALA A 269 -10.22 20.50 -27.67
C ALA A 269 -10.44 21.80 -26.86
N LYS A 270 -10.85 21.71 -25.58
CA LYS A 270 -10.92 22.90 -24.70
C LYS A 270 -9.52 23.46 -24.40
N PHE A 271 -8.48 22.62 -24.37
CA PHE A 271 -7.11 23.05 -24.09
C PHE A 271 -6.55 23.93 -25.21
N ASP A 272 -6.93 23.65 -26.45
CA ASP A 272 -6.48 24.43 -27.62
C ASP A 272 -6.97 25.89 -27.59
N SER A 273 -8.01 26.18 -26.78
CA SER A 273 -8.52 27.53 -26.56
C SER A 273 -7.76 28.33 -25.49
N PHE A 274 -6.84 27.69 -24.75
CA PHE A 274 -6.08 28.31 -23.68
C PHE A 274 -4.69 28.71 -24.15
N PRO A 275 -4.13 29.82 -23.60
CA PRO A 275 -2.77 30.21 -23.91
C PRO A 275 -1.78 29.18 -23.34
N SER A 276 -0.79 28.79 -24.13
CA SER A 276 0.32 27.98 -23.66
C SER A 276 1.21 28.79 -22.72
N VAL A 277 1.51 28.23 -21.55
CA VAL A 277 2.45 28.82 -20.60
C VAL A 277 3.85 28.34 -20.96
N VAL A 278 4.72 29.26 -21.39
CA VAL A 278 6.13 28.96 -21.67
C VAL A 278 6.88 28.97 -20.34
N ILE A 279 7.51 27.84 -20.01
CA ILE A 279 8.34 27.69 -18.82
C ILE A 279 9.78 27.78 -19.25
N ASP A 280 10.57 28.60 -18.56
CA ASP A 280 12.01 28.68 -18.77
C ASP A 280 12.65 27.31 -18.49
N ASP A 281 13.50 26.83 -19.40
CA ASP A 281 14.16 25.53 -19.29
C ASP A 281 14.99 25.43 -18.00
N ASP A 282 15.57 26.54 -17.54
CA ASP A 282 16.31 26.62 -16.27
C ASP A 282 15.40 26.41 -15.05
N CYS A 283 14.11 26.71 -15.20
CA CYS A 283 13.08 26.60 -14.18
C CYS A 283 12.26 25.33 -14.28
N ASN A 284 12.38 24.55 -15.37
CA ASN A 284 11.78 23.23 -15.55
C ASN A 284 12.44 22.21 -14.62
N ASN A 285 12.25 22.43 -13.33
CA ASN A 285 12.90 21.69 -12.29
C ASN A 285 12.24 20.33 -12.21
N SER A 286 13.02 19.30 -12.49
CA SER A 286 12.58 17.92 -12.31
C SER A 286 12.46 17.54 -10.82
N ALA A 287 12.75 18.45 -9.89
CA ALA A 287 12.69 18.18 -8.46
C ALA A 287 11.34 17.59 -8.00
N LEU A 288 11.45 16.57 -7.16
CA LEU A 288 10.33 15.92 -6.49
C LEU A 288 10.38 16.21 -4.99
N PHE A 289 9.20 16.41 -4.40
CA PHE A 289 9.04 16.83 -3.02
C PHE A 289 8.16 15.83 -2.26
N SER A 290 8.53 15.43 -1.06
CA SER A 290 7.61 14.69 -0.19
C SER A 290 6.56 15.66 0.39
N ARG A 291 5.40 15.16 0.82
CA ARG A 291 4.42 16.02 1.52
C ARG A 291 4.98 16.61 2.82
N LYS A 292 5.81 15.84 3.55
CA LYS A 292 6.50 16.33 4.75
C LYS A 292 7.40 17.52 4.41
N PHE A 293 8.15 17.44 3.31
CA PHE A 293 8.98 18.54 2.83
C PHE A 293 8.16 19.79 2.49
N LEU A 294 7.04 19.63 1.76
CA LEU A 294 6.16 20.75 1.42
C LEU A 294 5.55 21.39 2.68
N ALA A 295 5.09 20.58 3.64
CA ALA A 295 4.57 21.07 4.92
C ALA A 295 5.65 21.82 5.74
N GLU A 296 6.91 21.37 5.69
CA GLU A 296 8.01 22.01 6.41
C GLU A 296 8.40 23.37 5.83
N HIS A 297 8.35 23.52 4.49
CA HIS A 297 8.89 24.69 3.78
C HIS A 297 7.84 25.69 3.31
N ILE A 298 6.65 25.22 2.94
CA ILE A 298 5.51 26.05 2.51
C ILE A 298 4.49 26.17 3.66
N GLY A 299 4.25 25.07 4.39
CA GLY A 299 3.26 24.99 5.46
C GLY A 299 2.05 24.14 5.10
N GLY A 300 1.03 24.18 5.95
CA GLY A 300 -0.22 23.42 5.78
C GLY A 300 -0.16 21.97 6.28
N SER A 301 -1.28 21.26 6.14
CA SER A 301 -1.40 19.85 6.55
C SER A 301 -0.90 18.89 5.47
N CYS A 302 -0.35 17.75 5.88
CA CYS A 302 0.12 16.70 4.98
C CYS A 302 -1.01 15.89 4.32
N GLN A 303 -2.26 15.96 4.78
CA GLN A 303 -3.32 15.04 4.35
C GLN A 303 -4.32 15.57 3.30
N PRO A 304 -4.73 16.85 3.27
CA PRO A 304 -5.82 17.27 2.39
C PRO A 304 -5.36 17.41 0.94
N LEU A 305 -6.29 17.24 0.00
CA LEU A 305 -6.08 17.56 -1.41
C LEU A 305 -5.82 19.07 -1.58
N VAL A 306 -6.70 19.88 -0.99
CA VAL A 306 -6.57 21.34 -0.92
C VAL A 306 -5.84 21.68 0.37
N VAL A 307 -4.56 21.97 0.28
CA VAL A 307 -3.73 22.33 1.42
C VAL A 307 -3.88 23.83 1.67
N ARG A 308 -4.65 24.18 2.70
CA ARG A 308 -4.74 25.55 3.20
C ARG A 308 -3.56 25.83 4.13
N ILE A 309 -2.91 26.97 3.95
CA ILE A 309 -1.80 27.40 4.77
C ILE A 309 -2.32 28.50 5.70
N THR A 310 -2.21 28.29 7.02
CA THR A 310 -2.67 29.26 8.02
C THR A 310 -1.60 30.33 8.28
N ASN A 311 -2.05 31.53 8.67
CA ASN A 311 -1.34 32.82 8.75
C ASN A 311 0.01 32.88 9.52
N SER A 312 0.55 31.79 10.05
CA SER A 312 1.87 31.73 10.71
C SER A 312 3.05 31.44 9.75
N HIS A 313 2.87 31.77 8.46
CA HIS A 313 3.58 31.19 7.31
C HIS A 313 5.10 31.10 7.42
N LYS A 314 5.60 29.93 6.99
CA LYS A 314 6.98 29.71 6.57
C LYS A 314 7.39 30.78 5.55
N GLU A 315 8.68 31.11 5.55
CA GLU A 315 9.25 32.23 4.79
C GLU A 315 8.82 32.25 3.32
N ILE A 316 8.85 31.10 2.63
CA ILE A 316 8.52 30.98 1.20
C ILE A 316 7.07 31.36 0.93
N ALA A 317 6.12 30.77 1.67
CA ALA A 317 4.69 31.03 1.45
C ALA A 317 4.32 32.49 1.74
N ARG A 318 4.93 33.10 2.76
CA ARG A 318 4.72 34.52 3.08
C ARG A 318 5.25 35.44 1.98
N ARG A 319 6.48 35.21 1.54
CA ARG A 319 7.14 36.03 0.52
C ARG A 319 6.40 35.97 -0.83
N LEU A 320 5.87 34.80 -1.18
CA LEU A 320 5.20 34.54 -2.44
C LEU A 320 3.66 34.65 -2.37
N ASN A 321 3.11 35.09 -1.24
CA ASN A 321 1.67 35.23 -1.00
C ASN A 321 0.87 33.95 -1.33
N ILE A 322 1.38 32.79 -0.91
CA ILE A 322 0.75 31.48 -1.13
C ILE A 322 -0.14 31.15 0.08
N ASN A 323 -1.45 31.20 -0.14
CA ASN A 323 -2.45 30.90 0.89
C ASN A 323 -2.93 29.44 0.83
N SER A 324 -2.84 28.82 -0.34
CA SER A 324 -3.20 27.41 -0.56
C SER A 324 -2.53 26.82 -1.78
N PHE A 325 -2.48 25.49 -1.82
CA PHE A 325 -2.01 24.72 -2.96
C PHE A 325 -2.75 23.38 -3.07
N LEU A 326 -2.71 22.77 -4.25
CA LEU A 326 -3.33 21.49 -4.56
C LEU A 326 -2.28 20.38 -4.64
N CYS A 327 -2.61 19.22 -4.09
CA CYS A 327 -1.76 18.03 -4.13
C CYS A 327 -2.49 16.76 -4.63
N PRO A 328 -3.04 16.72 -5.85
CA PRO A 328 -3.67 15.52 -6.38
C PRO A 328 -2.68 14.40 -6.64
N ASN A 329 -3.13 13.16 -6.45
CA ASN A 329 -2.38 11.96 -6.83
C ASN A 329 -2.88 11.45 -8.19
N LEU A 330 -1.95 11.02 -9.05
CA LEU A 330 -2.29 10.47 -10.37
C LEU A 330 -3.12 9.18 -10.31
N ASP A 331 -3.00 8.38 -9.24
CA ASP A 331 -3.77 7.15 -9.07
C ASP A 331 -5.29 7.37 -9.07
N LEU A 332 -5.73 8.53 -8.59
CA LEU A 332 -7.15 8.91 -8.55
C LEU A 332 -7.49 9.99 -9.59
N ASN A 333 -6.47 10.63 -10.16
CA ASN A 333 -6.62 11.75 -11.10
C ASN A 333 -5.70 11.55 -12.30
N PRO A 334 -5.95 10.52 -13.14
CA PRO A 334 -5.09 10.17 -14.26
C PRO A 334 -5.01 11.26 -15.35
N TRP A 335 -5.90 12.26 -15.31
CA TRP A 335 -5.93 13.38 -16.24
C TRP A 335 -5.31 14.67 -15.67
N CYS A 336 -4.67 14.60 -14.51
CA CYS A 336 -3.84 15.71 -14.03
C CYS A 336 -2.63 15.92 -14.97
N PRO A 337 -2.13 17.17 -15.08
CA PRO A 337 -1.00 17.47 -15.94
C PRO A 337 0.24 16.67 -15.51
N MET A 338 0.92 16.07 -16.49
CA MET A 338 2.13 15.27 -16.27
C MET A 338 3.40 16.08 -16.53
N VAL A 339 3.29 17.15 -17.29
CA VAL A 339 4.36 18.10 -17.59
C VAL A 339 3.97 19.45 -16.99
N PRO A 340 4.91 20.18 -16.37
CA PRO A 340 4.68 21.55 -15.96
C PRO A 340 4.15 22.40 -17.12
N GLY A 341 3.16 23.27 -16.86
CA GLY A 341 2.56 24.14 -17.87
C GLY A 341 1.36 23.53 -18.63
N ASP A 342 1.19 22.21 -18.63
CA ASP A 342 0.08 21.55 -19.31
C ASP A 342 -1.27 21.81 -18.61
N HIS A 343 -2.35 21.83 -19.38
CA HIS A 343 -3.70 21.80 -18.83
C HIS A 343 -4.13 20.37 -18.47
N GLY A 344 -5.14 20.23 -17.61
CA GLY A 344 -5.63 18.91 -17.20
C GLY A 344 -7.02 18.92 -16.59
N TYR A 345 -7.39 17.78 -16.02
CA TYR A 345 -8.62 17.59 -15.26
C TYR A 345 -8.32 16.86 -13.95
N MET A 346 -9.18 17.08 -12.96
CA MET A 346 -9.07 16.46 -11.64
C MET A 346 -10.46 16.02 -11.17
N PHE A 347 -10.56 14.83 -10.56
CA PHE A 347 -11.81 14.21 -10.15
C PHE A 347 -12.08 14.51 -8.68
N VAL A 348 -12.84 15.58 -8.42
CA VAL A 348 -13.06 16.13 -7.07
C VAL A 348 -14.47 16.67 -6.92
N GLY A 349 -15.01 16.60 -5.70
CA GLY A 349 -16.39 16.99 -5.42
C GLY A 349 -17.22 15.94 -4.71
N LEU A 350 -16.59 15.01 -4.00
CA LEU A 350 -17.28 14.04 -3.16
C LEU A 350 -17.38 14.55 -1.71
N GLY A 351 -18.43 14.14 -1.00
CA GLY A 351 -18.61 14.44 0.42
C GLY A 351 -18.60 15.94 0.73
N THR A 352 -17.75 16.34 1.67
CA THR A 352 -17.58 17.74 2.09
C THR A 352 -16.98 18.64 0.99
N GLU A 353 -16.44 18.07 -0.08
CA GLU A 353 -15.80 18.81 -1.17
C GLU A 353 -16.76 19.13 -2.33
N LYS A 354 -18.04 18.74 -2.23
CA LYS A 354 -19.04 18.88 -3.30
C LYS A 354 -19.16 20.32 -3.83
N ASN A 355 -19.06 21.30 -2.96
CA ASN A 355 -19.25 22.71 -3.30
C ASN A 355 -17.92 23.47 -3.51
N ILE A 356 -16.78 22.78 -3.47
CA ILE A 356 -15.48 23.42 -3.74
C ILE A 356 -15.41 23.76 -5.24
N PHE A 357 -14.80 24.90 -5.58
CA PHE A 357 -14.61 25.40 -6.94
C PHE A 357 -15.91 25.75 -7.71
N GLU A 358 -17.03 25.93 -7.01
CA GLU A 358 -18.24 26.53 -7.63
C GLU A 358 -17.91 27.89 -8.26
N MET A 359 -17.10 28.69 -7.55
CA MET A 359 -16.40 29.83 -8.15
C MET A 359 -14.98 29.42 -8.55
N PRO A 360 -14.47 29.89 -9.70
CA PRO A 360 -13.09 29.63 -10.09
C PRO A 360 -12.10 30.19 -9.06
N GLU A 361 -11.14 29.36 -8.63
CA GLU A 361 -10.09 29.74 -7.70
C GLU A 361 -8.71 29.54 -8.33
N THR A 362 -7.69 30.24 -7.83
CA THR A 362 -6.30 30.12 -8.30
C THR A 362 -5.44 29.43 -7.26
N HIS A 363 -4.74 28.37 -7.64
CA HIS A 363 -3.91 27.57 -6.73
C HIS A 363 -2.57 27.18 -7.34
N GLN A 364 -1.57 27.01 -6.49
CA GLN A 364 -0.32 26.31 -6.86
C GLN A 364 -0.62 24.82 -7.00
N LEU A 365 -0.15 24.16 -8.06
CA LEU A 365 -0.41 22.73 -8.30
C LEU A 365 0.84 21.88 -8.12
N PHE A 366 0.73 20.85 -7.29
CA PHE A 366 1.74 19.81 -7.09
C PHE A 366 1.14 18.44 -7.39
N VAL A 367 1.58 17.75 -8.44
CA VAL A 367 1.02 16.43 -8.79
C VAL A 367 1.87 15.32 -8.19
N GLY A 368 1.21 14.38 -7.52
CA GLY A 368 1.82 13.24 -6.84
C GLY A 368 2.06 12.06 -7.78
N PHE A 369 3.32 11.64 -7.83
CA PHE A 369 3.83 10.45 -8.52
C PHE A 369 4.16 9.36 -7.49
N GLU A 370 4.11 8.10 -7.92
CA GLU A 370 4.59 7.00 -7.09
C GLU A 370 6.13 6.96 -7.13
N GLY A 371 6.76 7.24 -5.99
CA GLY A 371 8.20 7.19 -5.75
C GLY A 371 8.73 5.77 -5.50
N PRO A 372 10.04 5.61 -5.27
CA PRO A 372 10.61 4.32 -4.90
C PRO A 372 9.98 3.86 -3.58
N LYS A 373 9.84 2.54 -3.39
CA LYS A 373 9.24 1.98 -2.17
C LYS A 373 7.80 2.48 -1.91
N ARG A 374 7.06 2.85 -2.96
CA ARG A 374 5.67 3.35 -2.90
C ARG A 374 5.49 4.68 -2.15
N GLN A 375 6.56 5.43 -1.91
CA GLN A 375 6.46 6.75 -1.30
C GLN A 375 5.85 7.74 -2.29
N LYS A 376 4.89 8.58 -1.89
CA LYS A 376 4.32 9.59 -2.80
C LYS A 376 5.22 10.82 -2.87
N LEU A 377 5.67 11.13 -4.08
CA LEU A 377 6.55 12.26 -4.38
C LEU A 377 5.86 13.23 -5.33
N PHE A 378 5.91 14.51 -5.02
CA PHE A 378 5.11 15.55 -5.68
C PHE A 378 6.00 16.43 -6.54
N ARG A 379 5.57 16.72 -7.76
CA ARG A 379 6.25 17.66 -8.66
C ARG A 379 5.41 18.93 -8.78
N TYR A 380 6.05 20.09 -8.75
CA TYR A 380 5.39 21.36 -9.00
C TYR A 380 5.06 21.53 -10.49
N MET A 381 3.81 21.83 -10.82
CA MET A 381 3.29 21.90 -12.19
C MET A 381 2.96 23.32 -12.67
N GLY A 382 2.91 24.31 -11.77
CA GLY A 382 2.59 25.71 -12.09
C GLY A 382 1.43 26.28 -11.27
N VAL A 383 0.91 27.40 -11.73
CA VAL A 383 -0.25 28.12 -11.17
C VAL A 383 -1.47 27.83 -12.04
N TYR A 384 -2.55 27.38 -11.40
CA TYR A 384 -3.74 26.91 -12.11
C TYR A 384 -4.98 27.66 -11.66
N LYS A 385 -5.76 28.11 -12.64
CA LYS A 385 -7.17 28.45 -12.43
C LYS A 385 -7.97 27.15 -12.44
N VAL A 386 -8.68 26.90 -11.36
CA VAL A 386 -9.46 25.69 -11.13
C VAL A 386 -10.93 26.05 -11.13
N SER A 387 -11.67 25.45 -12.05
CA SER A 387 -13.12 25.69 -12.19
C SER A 387 -13.88 24.39 -12.36
N ARG A 388 -15.12 24.35 -11.90
CA ARG A 388 -16.01 23.22 -12.19
C ARG A 388 -16.13 22.97 -13.69
N SER A 389 -16.13 21.69 -14.06
CA SER A 389 -16.40 21.22 -15.41
C SER A 389 -17.56 20.24 -15.34
N ASP A 390 -18.16 19.97 -16.50
CA ASP A 390 -19.16 18.91 -16.63
C ASP A 390 -18.63 17.60 -16.02
N PRO A 391 -19.45 16.90 -15.20
CA PRO A 391 -19.13 15.59 -14.65
C PRO A 391 -18.68 14.61 -15.74
N LEU A 392 -18.00 13.55 -15.33
CA LEU A 392 -17.55 12.54 -16.27
C LEU A 392 -18.75 11.71 -16.76
N PRO A 393 -19.09 11.74 -18.06
CA PRO A 393 -20.14 10.88 -18.59
C PRO A 393 -19.65 9.43 -18.60
N ILE A 394 -20.62 8.50 -18.62
CA ILE A 394 -20.39 7.05 -18.59
C ILE A 394 -19.39 6.58 -19.66
N GLN A 395 -19.42 7.15 -20.86
CA GLN A 395 -18.51 6.78 -21.95
C GLN A 395 -17.06 7.11 -21.59
N GLU A 396 -16.83 8.29 -21.02
CA GLU A 396 -15.49 8.72 -20.61
C GLU A 396 -15.01 7.96 -19.36
N TRP A 397 -15.90 7.67 -18.42
CA TRP A 397 -15.62 6.80 -17.27
C TRP A 397 -15.17 5.40 -17.70
N ASN A 398 -15.83 4.82 -18.70
CA ASN A 398 -15.48 3.50 -19.23
C ASN A 398 -14.17 3.50 -20.04
N VAL A 399 -13.76 4.66 -20.56
CA VAL A 399 -12.46 4.84 -21.23
C VAL A 399 -11.31 5.03 -20.25
N LEU A 400 -11.56 5.33 -18.96
CA LEU A 400 -10.52 5.30 -17.94
C LEU A 400 -9.96 3.87 -17.84
N THR A 401 -8.94 3.62 -18.66
CA THR A 401 -8.35 2.29 -18.79
C THR A 401 -7.82 1.85 -17.45
N ASN A 402 -7.94 0.57 -17.20
CA ASN A 402 -7.40 -0.12 -16.05
C ASN A 402 -5.86 -0.16 -16.00
N HIS A 403 -5.19 0.56 -16.90
CA HIS A 403 -3.77 0.47 -17.19
C HIS A 403 -2.85 1.15 -16.16
N VAL A 404 -3.14 1.01 -14.87
CA VAL A 404 -2.02 1.00 -13.91
C VAL A 404 -1.36 -0.37 -14.04
N ARG A 405 -0.57 -0.54 -15.10
CA ARG A 405 0.28 -1.72 -15.24
C ARG A 405 1.29 -1.67 -14.12
N ILE A 406 0.94 -2.40 -13.06
CA ILE A 406 1.79 -2.75 -11.94
C ILE A 406 3.21 -2.98 -12.49
N LEU A 407 4.17 -2.15 -12.09
CA LEU A 407 5.58 -2.53 -12.02
C LEU A 407 5.66 -3.65 -10.97
N ARG A 408 5.16 -4.82 -11.38
CA ARG A 408 4.89 -6.04 -10.59
C ARG A 408 6.15 -6.84 -10.37
N HIS A 409 7.31 -6.17 -10.27
CA HIS A 409 8.57 -6.87 -10.16
C HIS A 409 8.83 -7.46 -8.77
N PHE A 410 7.97 -7.25 -7.76
CA PHE A 410 8.22 -7.81 -6.42
C PHE A 410 7.01 -8.32 -5.61
N CYS A 411 5.81 -8.48 -6.17
CA CYS A 411 4.73 -9.14 -5.42
C CYS A 411 3.80 -9.97 -6.33
N HIS A 412 3.81 -11.28 -6.10
CA HIS A 412 3.09 -12.33 -6.83
C HIS A 412 1.62 -12.49 -6.39
N THR A 413 1.00 -11.50 -5.74
CA THR A 413 -0.42 -11.57 -5.40
C THR A 413 -1.28 -10.99 -6.52
N HIS A 414 -2.19 -11.82 -7.01
CA HIS A 414 -3.17 -11.58 -8.07
C HIS A 414 -4.17 -10.47 -7.71
N ILE A 415 -3.73 -9.21 -7.62
CA ILE A 415 -4.65 -8.08 -7.82
C ILE A 415 -4.78 -7.91 -9.33
N GLN A 416 -5.95 -8.23 -9.88
CA GLN A 416 -6.27 -7.99 -11.29
C GLN A 416 -5.86 -6.54 -11.61
N ALA A 417 -4.97 -6.37 -12.59
CA ALA A 417 -4.38 -5.08 -12.99
C ALA A 417 -5.41 -4.23 -13.78
N GLY A 418 -6.62 -4.19 -13.24
CA GLY A 418 -7.89 -4.06 -13.91
C GLY A 418 -8.79 -2.99 -13.29
N THR A 419 -8.33 -2.27 -12.27
CA THR A 419 -9.34 -1.78 -11.30
C THR A 419 -8.96 -0.59 -10.43
N GLN A 420 -7.70 -0.17 -10.40
CA GLN A 420 -7.23 0.68 -9.30
C GLN A 420 -7.85 2.08 -9.26
N VAL A 421 -8.06 2.73 -10.41
CA VAL A 421 -8.69 4.07 -10.44
C VAL A 421 -10.17 3.98 -10.08
N LYS A 422 -10.91 3.06 -10.72
CA LYS A 422 -12.35 2.90 -10.52
C LYS A 422 -12.69 2.43 -9.11
N ASP A 423 -12.01 1.41 -8.60
CA ASP A 423 -12.20 0.92 -7.23
C ASP A 423 -11.71 1.94 -6.21
N GLY A 424 -10.59 2.63 -6.49
CA GLY A 424 -10.09 3.71 -5.64
C GLY A 424 -11.09 4.84 -5.51
N TYR A 425 -11.75 5.22 -6.61
CA TYR A 425 -12.78 6.26 -6.61
C TYR A 425 -14.08 5.79 -5.93
N ALA A 426 -14.51 4.55 -6.14
CA ALA A 426 -15.66 3.96 -5.45
C ALA A 426 -15.42 3.85 -3.93
N SER A 427 -14.21 3.45 -3.51
CA SER A 427 -13.77 3.46 -2.11
C SER A 427 -13.75 4.87 -1.53
N LEU A 428 -13.25 5.85 -2.29
CA LEU A 428 -13.27 7.26 -1.89
C LEU A 428 -14.70 7.78 -1.74
N THR A 429 -15.60 7.41 -2.64
CA THR A 429 -17.03 7.73 -2.56
C THR A 429 -17.61 7.19 -1.27
N LYS A 430 -17.45 5.88 -1.02
CA LYS A 430 -17.91 5.22 0.21
C LYS A 430 -17.46 5.95 1.47
N THR A 431 -16.17 6.27 1.56
CA THR A 431 -15.59 6.93 2.74
C THR A 431 -15.98 8.39 2.88
N ARG A 432 -16.12 9.14 1.77
CA ARG A 432 -16.39 10.60 1.81
C ARG A 432 -17.87 10.94 1.90
N THR A 433 -18.75 10.08 1.39
CA THR A 433 -20.21 10.28 1.46
C THR A 433 -20.87 9.43 2.52
N SER A 434 -20.10 8.64 3.27
CA SER A 434 -20.61 7.67 4.25
C SER A 434 -21.63 6.70 3.62
N ASP A 435 -21.37 6.26 2.39
CA ASP A 435 -22.26 5.35 1.67
C ASP A 435 -22.24 3.96 2.32
N SER A 436 -23.41 3.38 2.57
CA SER A 436 -23.54 2.08 3.23
C SER A 436 -23.29 0.89 2.30
N ARG A 437 -23.39 1.11 0.98
CA ARG A 437 -23.23 0.06 -0.04
C ARG A 437 -21.80 -0.47 -0.09
N ASP A 438 -21.61 -1.66 -0.63
CA ASP A 438 -20.28 -2.21 -0.89
C ASP A 438 -19.58 -1.42 -2.03
N ILE A 439 -18.26 -1.59 -2.13
CA ILE A 439 -17.46 -0.83 -3.11
C ILE A 439 -17.85 -1.26 -4.53
N GLU A 440 -18.16 -2.54 -4.70
CA GLU A 440 -18.57 -3.18 -5.94
C GLU A 440 -19.90 -2.62 -6.46
N ALA A 441 -20.92 -2.44 -5.63
CA ALA A 441 -22.19 -1.83 -6.05
C ALA A 441 -22.04 -0.34 -6.34
N ILE A 442 -21.26 0.40 -5.55
CA ILE A 442 -20.96 1.82 -5.83
C ILE A 442 -20.28 1.94 -7.19
N ARG A 443 -19.30 1.08 -7.47
CA ARG A 443 -18.64 1.03 -8.77
C ARG A 443 -19.60 0.65 -9.89
N ALA A 444 -20.44 -0.36 -9.68
CA ALA A 444 -21.45 -0.75 -10.67
C ALA A 444 -22.39 0.41 -11.01
N ASP A 445 -22.73 1.26 -10.04
CA ASP A 445 -23.55 2.44 -10.29
C ASP A 445 -22.83 3.51 -11.13
N TYR A 446 -21.52 3.70 -10.96
CA TYR A 446 -20.72 4.51 -11.90
C TYR A 446 -20.65 3.88 -13.30
N ASP A 447 -20.38 2.57 -13.37
CA ASP A 447 -20.28 1.82 -14.62
C ASP A 447 -21.61 1.81 -15.40
N ASN A 448 -22.75 1.93 -14.70
CA ASN A 448 -24.11 2.06 -15.27
C ASN A 448 -24.59 3.50 -15.42
N GLY A 449 -23.79 4.50 -15.04
CA GLY A 449 -24.13 5.93 -15.16
C GLY A 449 -25.21 6.43 -14.20
N LYS A 450 -25.52 5.69 -13.12
CA LYS A 450 -26.39 6.18 -12.03
C LYS A 450 -25.67 7.17 -11.13
N LEU A 451 -24.35 7.01 -11.01
CA LEU A 451 -23.46 7.97 -10.38
C LEU A 451 -22.56 8.59 -11.44
N GLU A 452 -22.31 9.89 -11.31
CA GLU A 452 -21.39 10.64 -12.15
C GLU A 452 -20.18 11.07 -11.33
N VAL A 453 -19.01 11.14 -11.97
CA VAL A 453 -17.76 11.56 -11.31
C VAL A 453 -17.64 13.08 -11.40
N PRO A 454 -17.73 13.82 -10.28
CA PRO A 454 -17.51 15.25 -10.30
C PRO A 454 -16.10 15.60 -10.78
N CYS A 455 -16.01 16.58 -11.68
CA CYS A 455 -14.78 16.91 -12.38
C CYS A 455 -14.52 18.42 -12.31
N VAL A 456 -13.24 18.80 -12.25
CA VAL A 456 -12.79 20.19 -12.38
C VAL A 456 -11.74 20.31 -13.47
N LEU A 457 -11.78 21.44 -14.17
CA LEU A 457 -10.78 21.82 -15.15
C LEU A 457 -9.58 22.45 -14.43
N LEU A 458 -8.38 22.01 -14.79
CA LEU A 458 -7.12 22.60 -14.39
C LEU A 458 -6.55 23.39 -15.57
N GLN A 459 -6.78 24.70 -15.59
CA GLN A 459 -6.18 25.60 -16.58
C GLN A 459 -4.89 26.21 -16.02
N CYS A 460 -3.73 25.76 -16.49
CA CYS A 460 -2.48 26.47 -16.25
C CYS A 460 -2.57 27.91 -16.78
N ILE A 461 -2.27 28.88 -15.93
CA ILE A 461 -2.30 30.31 -16.27
C ILE A 461 -0.94 30.98 -16.12
N ASP A 462 -0.04 30.38 -15.33
CA ASP A 462 1.29 30.92 -15.04
C ASP A 462 2.18 29.82 -14.43
N TYR A 463 3.47 30.10 -14.28
CA TYR A 463 4.43 29.23 -13.59
C TYR A 463 5.28 30.07 -12.62
N ASN A 464 5.17 29.81 -11.31
CA ASN A 464 5.93 30.57 -10.32
C ASN A 464 7.37 30.05 -10.22
N ASP A 465 8.24 30.61 -11.06
CA ASP A 465 9.67 30.28 -11.11
C ASP A 465 10.37 30.45 -9.76
N GLU A 466 9.98 31.49 -9.00
CA GLU A 466 10.58 31.78 -7.70
C GLU A 466 10.24 30.69 -6.68
N LEU A 467 9.01 30.18 -6.67
CA LEU A 467 8.59 29.06 -5.84
C LEU A 467 9.39 27.80 -6.20
N ALA A 468 9.41 27.44 -7.49
CA ALA A 468 10.10 26.26 -7.98
C ALA A 468 11.60 26.30 -7.60
N ARG A 469 12.26 27.42 -7.87
CA ARG A 469 13.68 27.64 -7.55
C ARG A 469 13.94 27.59 -6.04
N SER A 470 13.09 28.24 -5.23
CA SER A 470 13.25 28.27 -3.77
C SER A 470 13.13 26.89 -3.14
N LEU A 471 12.17 26.08 -3.59
CA LEU A 471 12.00 24.70 -3.09
C LEU A 471 13.17 23.81 -3.51
N SER A 472 13.59 23.88 -4.76
CA SER A 472 14.69 23.07 -5.26
C SER A 472 16.05 23.43 -4.64
N GLN A 473 16.28 24.69 -4.31
CA GLN A 473 17.46 25.09 -3.54
C GLN A 473 17.47 24.45 -2.14
N ARG A 474 16.32 24.41 -1.45
CA ARG A 474 16.19 23.78 -0.13
C ARG A 474 16.45 22.27 -0.19
N VAL A 475 15.97 21.59 -1.25
CA VAL A 475 16.27 20.16 -1.50
C VAL A 475 17.78 19.90 -1.61
N LYS A 476 18.52 20.75 -2.34
CA LYS A 476 19.97 20.61 -2.51
C LYS A 476 20.71 20.75 -1.16
N VAL A 477 20.29 21.70 -0.32
CA VAL A 477 20.91 21.93 1.00
C VAL A 477 20.68 20.75 1.94
N THR A 478 19.48 20.16 1.97
CA THR A 478 19.19 19.01 2.83
C THR A 478 20.08 17.81 2.51
N LYS A 479 20.41 17.57 1.23
CA LYS A 479 21.31 16.49 0.81
C LYS A 479 22.76 16.67 1.27
N VAL A 480 23.23 17.90 1.44
CA VAL A 480 24.62 18.18 1.83
C VAL A 480 24.83 18.02 3.33
N LEU A 481 23.76 18.19 4.13
CA LEU A 481 23.84 18.16 5.58
C LEU A 481 23.55 16.78 6.19
N SER A 482 23.08 15.80 5.41
CA SER A 482 22.95 14.43 5.91
C SER A 482 24.34 13.86 6.18
N PRO A 483 24.67 13.49 7.43
CA PRO A 483 26.00 13.00 7.77
C PRO A 483 26.27 11.73 6.97
N THR A 484 27.27 11.77 6.08
CA THR A 484 27.80 10.57 5.46
C THR A 484 28.12 9.60 6.58
N LYS A 485 27.36 8.50 6.69
CA LYS A 485 27.65 7.44 7.66
C LYS A 485 29.11 7.07 7.44
N ARG A 486 29.97 7.47 8.38
CA ARG A 486 31.38 7.07 8.36
C ARG A 486 31.38 5.55 8.23
N PRO A 487 32.20 4.97 7.33
CA PRO A 487 32.38 3.53 7.27
C PRO A 487 32.71 3.09 8.69
N ARG A 488 31.92 2.18 9.25
CA ARG A 488 32.33 1.47 10.47
C ARG A 488 33.53 0.64 10.03
N GLU A 489 34.73 1.08 10.38
CA GLU A 489 35.91 0.23 10.31
C GLU A 489 35.63 -1.02 11.14
N ASP A 490 36.03 -2.15 10.58
CA ASP A 490 35.77 -3.50 11.05
C ASP A 490 36.14 -3.66 12.53
N ASP A 491 35.12 -3.86 13.39
CA ASP A 491 35.35 -4.40 14.73
C ASP A 491 35.67 -5.88 14.59
N GLU A 492 36.95 -6.19 14.77
CA GLU A 492 37.49 -7.53 14.83
C GLU A 492 36.70 -8.43 15.78
N HIS A 493 36.52 -9.65 15.31
CA HIS A 493 35.89 -10.78 15.96
C HIS A 493 36.56 -11.10 17.31
N VAL A 494 35.94 -10.69 18.43
CA VAL A 494 36.30 -11.20 19.76
C VAL A 494 35.38 -12.38 20.13
N PRO A 495 35.91 -13.60 20.34
CA PRO A 495 35.11 -14.77 20.67
C PRO A 495 34.74 -14.75 22.16
N SER A 496 33.46 -14.52 22.46
CA SER A 496 32.93 -14.55 23.81
C SER A 496 32.83 -15.97 24.36
N ARG A 497 33.57 -16.19 25.45
CA ARG A 497 33.75 -17.41 26.25
C ARG A 497 32.45 -17.99 26.84
N LYS A 498 32.39 -19.34 26.80
CA LYS A 498 31.73 -20.30 27.71
C LYS A 498 31.40 -19.80 29.13
N ARG A 499 30.15 -20.04 29.56
CA ARG A 499 29.68 -20.46 30.91
C ARG A 499 28.14 -20.55 30.84
N ARG A 500 27.40 -21.47 31.45
CA ARG A 500 27.66 -22.60 32.35
C ARG A 500 26.37 -23.45 32.28
N LEU A 501 26.51 -24.77 32.15
CA LEU A 501 25.42 -25.72 32.38
C LEU A 501 25.08 -25.72 33.88
N SER A 502 23.80 -25.56 34.23
CA SER A 502 23.27 -25.97 35.52
C SER A 502 22.11 -26.94 35.28
N SER A 503 22.43 -28.22 35.36
CA SER A 503 21.52 -29.29 35.69
C SER A 503 21.00 -29.09 37.11
N ASN A 504 19.69 -29.20 37.33
CA ASN A 504 19.20 -29.97 38.47
C ASN A 504 17.79 -30.53 38.23
N PRO A 505 17.50 -31.77 38.69
CA PRO A 505 16.23 -32.47 38.50
C PRO A 505 15.34 -32.47 39.76
N GLY A 506 14.07 -32.83 39.58
CA GLY A 506 13.08 -33.19 40.61
C GLY A 506 11.73 -33.35 39.92
N VAL A 507 11.23 -34.54 39.58
CA VAL A 507 10.63 -35.58 40.44
C VAL A 507 9.64 -34.98 41.45
N ILE A 508 8.33 -35.26 41.26
CA ILE A 508 7.45 -36.08 42.12
C ILE A 508 5.98 -35.89 41.70
N ASN A 509 5.36 -37.03 41.36
CA ASN A 509 3.98 -37.52 41.53
C ASN A 509 2.75 -36.63 41.29
N GLY A 510 1.81 -37.24 40.56
CA GLY A 510 0.40 -36.87 40.41
C GLY A 510 -0.19 -37.58 39.22
#